data_AF-A0AAJ0U6B7-F1
#
_entry.id   AF-A0AAJ0U6B7-F1
#
_cell.length_a   1.000
_cell.length_b   1.000
_cell.length_c   1.000
_cell.angle_alpha   90.00
_cell.angle_beta   90.00
_cell.angle_gamma   90.00
#
_symmetry.space_group_name_H-M   'P 1'
#
loop_
_entity.id
_entity.type
_entity.pdbx_description
1 polymer ?
#
loop_
_entity_poly.entity_id
_entity_poly.type
_entity_poly.pdbx_seq_one_letter_code
_entity_poly.pdbx_strand_id
1 'polypeptide(L)' 'MLRVSREVRLFPLLTLNGEPSPHVEPVIAQAQAAGWKADIVSVDYAFQRGADRMLRLRSGH' A
#
# COMPACT_ATOMS: atom_id res chain seq x y z
N MET A 1 -1.16 6.82 14.30
CA MET A 1 -2.21 6.21 15.15
C MET A 1 -2.84 5.05 14.37
N LEU A 2 -2.33 3.82 14.53
CA LEU A 2 -2.82 2.58 13.88
C LEU A 2 -3.06 1.51 14.96
N ARG A 3 -3.93 1.82 15.94
CA ARG A 3 -4.04 1.04 17.19
C ARG A 3 -4.97 -0.18 17.11
N VAL A 4 -5.72 -0.37 16.01
CA VAL A 4 -6.81 -1.38 15.96
C VAL A 4 -6.81 -2.27 14.71
N SER A 5 -6.07 -1.94 13.64
CA SER A 5 -6.09 -2.77 12.43
C SER A 5 -4.93 -3.76 12.38
N ARG A 6 -5.25 -5.05 12.20
CA ARG A 6 -4.27 -6.11 11.89
C ARG A 6 -3.71 -5.98 10.48
N GLU A 7 -4.39 -5.21 9.63
CA GLU A 7 -4.05 -5.04 8.22
C GLU A 7 -4.49 -3.67 7.68
N VAL A 8 -3.66 -3.02 6.88
CA VAL A 8 -3.98 -1.77 6.18
C VAL A 8 -3.80 -2.00 4.69
N ARG A 9 -4.75 -1.52 3.89
CA ARG A 9 -4.72 -1.63 2.43
C ARG A 9 -4.78 -0.22 1.83
N LEU A 10 -3.84 0.09 0.94
CA LEU A 10 -3.75 1.36 0.24
C LEU A 10 -3.90 1.12 -1.27
N PHE A 11 -4.92 1.71 -1.86
CA PHE A 11 -5.28 1.58 -3.28
C PHE A 11 -5.92 2.89 -3.78
N PRO A 12 -5.64 3.33 -5.02
CA PRO A 12 -4.62 2.82 -5.95
C PRO A 12 -3.21 3.30 -5.55
N LEU A 13 -2.16 2.63 -6.04
CA LEU A 13 -0.77 3.07 -5.87
C LEU A 13 -0.30 4.06 -6.94
N LEU A 14 -1.24 4.65 -7.69
CA LEU A 14 -0.98 5.63 -8.73
C LEU A 14 -1.57 6.99 -8.35
N THR A 15 -0.97 8.05 -8.87
CA THR A 15 -1.50 9.41 -8.87
C THR A 15 -2.66 9.53 -9.87
N LEU A 16 -3.38 10.66 -9.84
CA LEU A 16 -4.42 10.98 -10.84
C LEU A 16 -3.88 11.01 -12.28
N ASN A 17 -2.57 11.26 -12.45
CA ASN A 17 -1.90 11.25 -13.75
C ASN A 17 -1.50 9.85 -14.22
N GLY A 18 -1.70 8.81 -13.39
CA GLY A 18 -1.30 7.43 -13.69
C GLY A 18 0.15 7.09 -13.36
N GLU A 19 0.90 8.02 -12.78
CA GLU A 19 2.28 7.79 -12.33
C GLU A 19 2.29 7.12 -10.94
N PRO A 20 3.30 6.29 -10.60
CA PRO A 20 3.45 5.74 -9.26
C PRO A 20 3.38 6.83 -8.18
N SER A 21 2.62 6.58 -7.11
CA SER A 21 2.49 7.54 -6.02
C SER A 21 3.84 7.68 -5.29
N PRO A 22 4.40 8.91 -5.16
CA PRO A 22 5.67 9.14 -4.48
C PRO A 22 5.60 8.84 -2.98
N HIS A 23 4.38 8.63 -2.44
CA HIS A 23 4.16 8.29 -1.05
C HIS A 23 4.28 6.78 -0.78
N VAL A 24 4.34 5.93 -1.80
CA VAL A 24 4.37 4.46 -1.62
C VAL A 24 5.65 4.03 -0.92
N GLU A 25 6.80 4.45 -1.43
CA GLU A 25 8.10 4.11 -0.85
C GLU A 25 8.28 4.60 0.60
N PRO A 26 8.01 5.88 0.96
CA PRO A 26 8.16 6.34 2.33
C PRO A 26 7.18 5.66 3.30
N VAL A 27 5.97 5.29 2.84
CA VAL A 27 5.02 4.52 3.67
C VAL A 27 5.53 3.11 3.91
N ILE A 28 6.07 2.44 2.90
CA ILE A 28 6.68 1.10 3.05
C ILE A 28 7.83 1.17 4.04
N ALA A 29 8.74 2.15 3.90
CA ALA A 29 9.88 2.32 4.78
C ALA A 29 9.47 2.55 6.24
N GLN A 30 8.49 3.43 6.49
CA GLN A 30 7.96 3.65 7.85
C GLN A 30 7.26 2.41 8.41
N ALA A 31 6.49 1.70 7.60
CA ALA A 31 5.81 0.48 8.03
C ALA A 31 6.81 -0.61 8.43
N GLN A 32 7.84 -0.83 7.60
CA GLN A 32 8.92 -1.77 7.90
C GLN A 32 9.70 -1.37 9.16
N ALA A 33 10.01 -0.08 9.33
CA ALA A 33 10.66 0.43 10.54
C ALA A 33 9.80 0.25 11.80
N ALA A 34 8.46 0.28 11.66
CA ALA A 34 7.52 0.00 12.73
C ALA A 34 7.29 -1.51 13.01
N GLY A 35 7.97 -2.41 12.29
CA GLY A 35 7.84 -3.86 12.43
C GLY A 35 6.66 -4.46 11.64
N TRP A 36 6.10 -3.73 10.69
CA TRP A 36 5.00 -4.19 9.85
C TRP A 36 5.56 -4.79 8.55
N LYS A 37 4.91 -5.85 8.07
CA LYS A 37 5.19 -6.40 6.73
C LYS A 37 4.45 -5.58 5.70
N ALA A 38 5.12 -5.25 4.60
CA ALA A 38 4.57 -4.45 3.50
C ALA A 38 4.69 -5.24 2.20
N ASP A 39 3.56 -5.51 1.55
CA ASP A 39 3.47 -6.29 0.32
C ASP A 39 2.72 -5.48 -0.75
N ILE A 40 3.25 -5.37 -1.97
CA ILE A 40 2.49 -4.87 -3.11
C ILE A 40 1.83 -6.08 -3.78
N VAL A 41 0.50 -6.09 -3.80
CA VAL A 41 -0.29 -7.18 -4.37
C VAL A 41 -1.12 -6.68 -5.55
N SER A 42 -1.30 -7.53 -6.56
CA SER A 42 -2.24 -7.25 -7.65
C SER A 42 -3.68 -7.44 -7.19
N VAL A 43 -4.60 -6.66 -7.74
CA VAL A 43 -6.05 -6.74 -7.51
C VAL A 43 -6.79 -6.91 -8.82
N ASP A 44 -7.85 -7.70 -8.82
CA ASP A 44 -8.59 -8.08 -10.05
C ASP A 44 -9.39 -6.91 -10.65
N TYR A 45 -9.68 -5.88 -9.86
CA TYR A 45 -10.42 -4.70 -10.30
C TYR A 45 -9.56 -3.43 -10.19
N ALA A 46 -9.30 -2.80 -11.34
CA ALA A 46 -8.61 -1.53 -11.46
C ALA A 46 -9.53 -0.48 -12.09
N PHE A 47 -9.78 0.62 -11.38
CA PHE A 47 -10.60 1.74 -11.91
C PHE A 47 -9.89 2.48 -13.05
N GLN A 48 -8.56 2.44 -13.09
CA GLN A 48 -7.72 3.07 -14.11
C GLN A 48 -6.73 2.04 -14.67
N ARG A 49 -6.40 2.15 -15.97
CA ARG A 49 -5.43 1.25 -16.63
C ARG A 49 -4.07 1.30 -15.93
N GLY A 50 -3.60 0.17 -15.43
CA GLY A 50 -2.35 0.04 -14.67
C GLY A 50 -2.47 0.30 -13.16
N ALA A 51 -3.65 0.69 -12.67
CA ALA A 51 -3.95 0.82 -11.24
C ALA A 51 -4.42 -0.51 -10.64
N ASP A 52 -3.76 -1.62 -10.98
CA ASP A 52 -4.10 -2.98 -10.56
C ASP A 52 -3.28 -3.42 -9.34
N ARG A 53 -2.62 -2.49 -8.65
CA ARG A 53 -1.75 -2.77 -7.51
C ARG A 53 -2.24 -2.08 -6.25
N MET A 54 -2.12 -2.78 -5.13
CA MET A 54 -2.50 -2.33 -3.80
C MET A 54 -1.36 -2.63 -2.83
N LEU A 55 -1.05 -1.68 -1.94
CA LEU A 55 -0.11 -1.90 -0.85
C LEU A 55 -0.87 -2.49 0.33
N ARG A 56 -0.43 -3.64 0.81
CA ARG A 56 -0.98 -4.35 1.96
C ARG A 56 0.06 -4.34 3.08
N LEU A 57 -0.26 -3.67 4.17
CA LEU A 57 0.54 -3.65 5.39
C LEU A 57 -0.08 -4.59 6.42
N ARG A 58 0.72 -5.41 7.10
CA ARG A 58 0.27 -6.34 8.14
C ARG A 58 1.14 -6.20 9.38
N SER A 59 0.53 -6.19 10.56
CA SER A 59 1.29 -6.23 11.82
C SER A 59 2.10 -7.54 11.88
N GLY A 60 3.42 -7.45 12.07
CA GLY A 60 4.22 -8.60 12.47
C GLY A 60 3.76 -9.06 13.86
N HIS A 61 3.40 -10.34 13.98
CA HIS A 61 3.17 -11.00 15.27
C HIS A 61 4.50 -11.47 15.83
#